data_AF-A0A1B1CB71-F1
#
_entry.id   AF-A0A1B1CB71-F1
#
_cell.length_a   1.000
_cell.length_b   1.000
_cell.length_c   1.000
_cell.angle_alpha   90.00
_cell.angle_beta   90.00
_cell.angle_gamma   90.00
#
_symmetry.space_group_name_H-M   'P 1'
#
loop_
_entity.id
_entity.type
_entity.pdbx_description
1 polymer ?
#
loop_
_entity_poly.entity_id
_entity_poly.type
_entity_poly.pdbx_seq_one_letter_code
_entity_poly.pdbx_strand_id
1 'polypeptide(L)' 'MEGHNAWLKTGFDEGIFLLSGSVQPSAGGAVFAHNTSRADLETRVQQDPFVVEDVVTADILEIAPGRTDDRLAFLKV' A
#
# COMPACT_ATOMS: atom_id res chain seq x y z
N MET A 1 7.69 14.96 1.05
CA MET A 1 8.48 13.89 1.70
C MET A 1 7.98 13.60 3.11
N GLU A 2 8.00 14.54 4.05
CA GLU A 2 7.54 14.30 5.44
C GLU A 2 6.08 13.83 5.51
N GLY A 3 5.16 14.49 4.80
CA GLY A 3 3.75 14.08 4.76
C GLY A 3 3.53 12.67 4.21
N HIS A 4 4.24 12.30 3.14
CA HIS A 4 4.20 10.93 2.60
C HIS A 4 4.71 9.89 3.60
N ASN A 5 5.81 10.20 4.30
CA ASN A 5 6.35 9.31 5.34
C ASN A 5 5.38 9.17 6.53
N ALA A 6 4.68 10.24 6.91
CA ALA A 6 3.64 10.18 7.94
C ALA A 6 2.45 9.32 7.50
N TRP A 7 1.99 9.47 6.25
CA TRP A 7 0.94 8.63 5.67
C TRP A 7 1.32 7.15 5.66
N LEU A 8 2.56 6.82 5.25
CA LEU A 8 3.09 5.46 5.35
C LEU A 8 3.07 4.96 6.80
N LYS A 9 3.58 5.76 7.74
CA LYS A 9 3.62 5.40 9.15
C LYS A 9 2.24 5.07 9.69
N THR A 10 1.23 5.90 9.43
CA THR A 10 -0.16 5.64 9.85
C THR A 10 -0.67 4.32 9.28
N GLY A 11 -0.40 4.03 8.00
CA GLY A 11 -0.81 2.77 7.41
C GLY A 11 -0.14 1.53 8.02
N PHE A 12 1.12 1.64 8.46
CA PHE A 12 1.79 0.60 9.23
C PHE A 12 1.26 0.47 10.66
N ASP A 13 1.05 1.60 11.36
CA ASP A 13 0.54 1.61 12.74
C ASP A 13 -0.86 0.96 12.83
N GLU A 14 -1.68 1.14 11.79
CA GLU A 14 -3.02 0.55 11.69
C GLU A 14 -3.01 -0.90 11.16
N GLY A 15 -1.83 -1.44 10.83
CA GLY A 15 -1.70 -2.81 10.31
C GLY A 15 -2.36 -3.00 8.95
N ILE A 16 -2.41 -1.96 8.12
CA ILE A 16 -2.93 -2.03 6.76
C ILE A 16 -1.78 -2.14 5.76
N PHE A 17 -0.63 -1.53 6.02
CA PHE A 17 0.57 -1.68 5.19
C PHE A 17 1.50 -2.75 5.74
N LEU A 18 1.95 -3.66 4.88
CA LEU A 18 2.90 -4.72 5.19
C LEU A 18 4.31 -4.39 4.70
N LEU A 19 4.42 -3.61 3.64
CA LEU A 19 5.67 -3.26 3.00
C LEU A 19 5.49 -1.98 2.20
N SER A 20 6.53 -1.15 2.19
CA SER A 20 6.69 -0.05 1.25
C SER A 20 8.13 -0.07 0.72
N GLY A 21 8.33 0.15 -0.58
CA GLY A 21 9.68 0.18 -1.15
C GLY A 21 9.73 0.72 -2.56
N SER A 22 10.95 0.95 -3.07
CA SER A 22 11.15 1.43 -4.44
C SER A 22 11.14 0.29 -5.46
N VAL A 23 10.41 0.49 -6.56
CA VAL A 23 10.42 -0.44 -7.69
C VAL A 23 11.68 -0.19 -8.54
N GLN A 24 12.53 -1.21 -8.66
CA GLN A 24 13.79 -1.12 -9.39
C GLN A 24 13.59 -1.30 -10.92
N PRO A 25 14.39 -0.64 -11.77
CA PRO A 25 15.50 0.25 -11.42
C PRO A 25 15.12 1.70 -11.13
N SER A 26 13.89 2.15 -11.39
CA SER A 26 13.36 3.50 -11.06
C SER A 26 11.89 3.64 -11.48
N ALA A 27 11.03 2.67 -11.18
CA ALA A 27 9.63 2.67 -11.58
C ALA A 27 8.68 3.19 -10.48
N GLY A 28 9.18 4.08 -9.62
CA GLY A 28 8.43 4.65 -8.50
C GLY A 28 8.48 3.79 -7.24
N GLY A 29 7.38 3.79 -6.48
CA GLY A 29 7.22 3.07 -5.23
C GLY A 29 6.13 2.00 -5.31
N ALA A 30 6.21 1.01 -4.43
CA ALA A 30 5.18 0.00 -4.24
C ALA A 30 4.85 -0.12 -2.75
N VAL A 31 3.57 -0.33 -2.45
CA VAL A 31 3.06 -0.62 -1.12
C VAL A 31 2.24 -1.91 -1.19
N PHE A 32 2.48 -2.85 -0.28
CA PHE A 32 1.60 -3.99 -0.07
C PHE A 32 0.62 -3.67 1.05
N ALA A 33 -0.66 -3.61 0.71
CA ALA A 33 -1.74 -3.42 1.67
C ALA A 33 -2.49 -4.73 1.95
N HIS A 34 -3.01 -4.88 3.17
CA HIS A 34 -3.89 -5.98 3.56
C HIS A 34 -4.92 -5.50 4.59
N ASN A 35 -5.87 -6.39 4.92
CA ASN A 35 -6.86 -6.14 5.98
C ASN A 35 -7.68 -4.85 5.77
N THR A 36 -7.99 -4.54 4.51
CA THR A 36 -8.79 -3.38 4.12
C THR A 36 -9.60 -3.71 2.88
N SER A 37 -10.72 -3.03 2.67
CA SER A 37 -11.47 -3.16 1.43
C SER A 37 -10.81 -2.34 0.32
N ARG A 38 -11.10 -2.69 -0.94
CA ARG A 38 -10.62 -1.90 -2.08
C ARG A 38 -11.03 -0.42 -2.00
N ALA A 39 -12.27 -0.14 -1.63
CA ALA A 39 -12.80 1.23 -1.56
C ALA A 39 -12.12 2.06 -0.45
N ASP A 40 -11.85 1.43 0.69
CA ASP A 40 -11.13 2.08 1.80
C ASP A 40 -9.67 2.34 1.41
N LEU A 41 -9.03 1.39 0.72
CA LEU A 41 -7.68 1.56 0.20
C LEU A 41 -7.61 2.69 -0.83
N GLU A 42 -8.55 2.74 -1.78
CA GLU A 42 -8.65 3.82 -2.76
C GLU A 42 -8.78 5.19 -2.08
N THR A 43 -9.65 5.30 -1.07
CA THR A 43 -9.81 6.53 -0.27
C THR A 43 -8.52 6.92 0.45
N ARG A 44 -7.83 5.95 1.05
CA ARG A 44 -6.54 6.17 1.71
C ARG A 44 -5.45 6.63 0.74
N VAL A 45 -5.37 6.02 -0.43
CA VAL A 45 -4.38 6.35 -1.45
C VAL A 45 -4.60 7.77 -1.96
N GLN A 46 -5.85 8.19 -2.11
CA GLN A 46 -6.20 9.58 -2.46
C GLN A 46 -5.79 10.60 -1.39
N GLN A 47 -5.44 10.17 -0.18
CA GLN A 47 -4.94 11.03 0.90
C GLN A 47 -3.41 11.08 0.98
N ASP A 48 -2.69 10.27 0.18
CA ASP A 48 -1.23 10.38 0.08
C ASP A 48 -0.86 11.75 -0.47
N PRO A 49 -0.04 12.57 0.22
CA PRO A 49 0.42 13.84 -0.30
C PRO A 49 1.08 13.77 -1.69
N PHE A 50 1.69 12.64 -2.07
CA PHE A 50 2.20 12.49 -3.43
C PHE A 50 1.10 12.32 -4.49
N VAL A 51 -0.04 11.73 -4.13
CA VAL A 51 -1.19 11.61 -5.03
C VAL A 51 -1.96 12.93 -5.08
N VAL A 52 -2.18 13.58 -3.93
CA VAL A 52 -2.90 14.86 -3.82
C VAL A 52 -2.19 15.95 -4.63
N GLU A 53 -0.86 16.00 -4.57
CA GLU A 53 -0.05 17.00 -5.25
C GLU A 53 0.34 16.57 -6.69
N ASP A 54 -0.29 15.52 -7.24
CA ASP A 54 -0.07 14.99 -8.59
C ASP A 54 1.41 14.65 -8.91
N VAL A 55 2.17 14.24 -7.88
CA VAL A 55 3.56 13.78 -8.01
C VAL A 55 3.60 12.35 -8.54
N VAL A 56 2.61 11.53 -8.18
CA VAL A 56 2.47 10.14 -8.62
C VAL A 56 1.02 9.81 -8.92
N THR A 57 0.80 8.96 -9.93
CA THR A 57 -0.47 8.24 -10.12
C THR A 57 -0.35 6.87 -9.45
N ALA A 58 -1.37 6.47 -8.71
CA ALA A 58 -1.41 5.17 -8.05
C ALA A 58 -2.25 4.16 -8.85
N ASP A 59 -1.65 3.02 -9.16
CA ASP A 59 -2.34 1.84 -9.68
C ASP A 59 -2.61 0.86 -8.54
N ILE A 60 -3.86 0.40 -8.42
CA ILE A 60 -4.27 -0.54 -7.38
C ILE A 60 -4.64 -1.87 -8.03
N LEU A 61 -3.91 -2.93 -7.66
CA LEU A 61 -4.17 -4.30 -8.06
C LEU A 61 -4.58 -5.13 -6.85
N GLU A 62 -5.77 -5.71 -6.89
CA GLU A 62 -6.26 -6.65 -5.87
C GLU A 62 -5.92 -8.09 -6.25
N ILE A 63 -5.45 -8.88 -5.28
CA ILE A 63 -5.08 -10.29 -5.47
C ILE A 63 -5.82 -11.12 -4.43
N ALA A 64 -6.53 -12.15 -4.88
CA ALA A 64 -7.08 -13.21 -4.01
C ALA A 64 -6.03 -14.33 -3.85
N PRO A 65 -5.33 -14.46 -2.70
CA PRO A 65 -4.20 -15.39 -2.60
C PRO A 65 -4.63 -16.86 -2.60
N GLY A 66 -4.34 -17.59 -3.69
CA GLY A 66 -4.67 -19.02 -3.78
C GLY A 66 -3.72 -19.93 -2.98
N ARG A 67 -2.41 -19.66 -3.00
CA ARG A 67 -1.39 -20.40 -2.25
C ARG A 67 -0.41 -19.41 -1.62
N THR A 68 -0.03 -19.66 -0.37
CA THR A 68 0.91 -18.86 0.41
C THR A 68 1.93 -19.77 1.07
N ASP A 69 3.11 -19.23 1.35
CA ASP A 69 4.03 -19.75 2.38
C ASP A 69 3.37 -19.65 3.76
N ASP A 70 3.75 -20.51 4.71
CA ASP A 70 3.16 -20.52 6.05
C ASP A 70 3.37 -19.19 6.80
N ARG A 71 4.49 -18.50 6.55
CA ARG A 71 4.75 -17.17 7.13
C ARG A 71 3.75 -16.11 6.66
N LEU A 72 3.06 -16.34 5.56
CA LEU A 72 2.09 -15.45 4.94
C LEU A 72 0.66 -16.02 4.97
N ALA A 73 0.42 -17.07 5.76
CA ALA A 73 -0.90 -17.72 5.83
C ALA A 73 -2.03 -16.75 6.24
N PHE A 74 -1.69 -15.70 6.99
CA PHE A 74 -2.63 -14.65 7.42
C PHE A 74 -3.19 -13.79 6.27
N LEU A 75 -2.65 -13.90 5.05
CA LEU A 75 -3.15 -13.17 3.88
C LEU A 75 -4.31 -13.89 3.18
N LYS A 76 -4.57 -15.15 3.51
CA LYS A 76 -5.74 -15.86 3.00
C LYS A 76 -6.96 -15.44 3.81
N VAL A 77 -7.81 -14.61 3.21
CA VAL A 77 -9.11 -14.20 3.75
C VAL A 77 -10.21 -14.87 2.95
#